data_AF-A0A1G6LCM5-F1
#
_entry.id   AF-A0A1G6LCM5-F1
#
_cell.length_a   1.000
_cell.length_b   1.000
_cell.length_c   1.000
_cell.angle_alpha   90.00
_cell.angle_beta   90.00
_cell.angle_gamma   90.00
#
_symmetry.space_group_name_H-M   'P 1'
#
loop_
_entity.id
_entity.type
_entity.pdbx_description
1 polymer ?
#
loop_
_entity_poly.entity_id
_entity_poly.type
_entity_poly.pdbx_seq_one_letter_code
_entity_poly.pdbx_strand_id
1 'polypeptide(L)'
;MGATSAISRARYTEDLLERAVRHGAKQYIILGAGMDTFAFRRPEIVEQLRVFEVDFPATQDFKRRRIAELGWEVPEALHFIPSTSHRRVLQTPSPAPPLLALMIMFSLTRFPK
;
A
#
# COMPACT_ATOMS: atom_id res chain seq x y z
N MET A 1 -5.22 -22.62 -4.36
CA MET A 1 -6.20 -21.82 -5.12
C MET A 1 -6.44 -20.46 -4.45
N GLY A 2 -5.45 -19.56 -4.44
CA GLY A 2 -5.56 -18.24 -3.77
C GLY A 2 -4.95 -17.07 -4.56
N ALA A 3 -3.98 -17.35 -5.43
CA ALA A 3 -3.29 -16.34 -6.22
C ALA A 3 -4.22 -15.61 -7.21
N THR A 4 -5.15 -16.31 -7.86
CA THR A 4 -6.04 -15.70 -8.87
C THR A 4 -6.89 -14.58 -8.29
N SER A 5 -7.46 -14.78 -7.09
CA SER A 5 -8.26 -13.74 -6.43
C SER A 5 -7.41 -12.54 -5.99
N ALA A 6 -6.18 -12.78 -5.50
CA ALA A 6 -5.25 -11.72 -5.12
C ALA A 6 -4.90 -10.83 -6.32
N ILE A 7 -4.54 -11.46 -7.44
CA ILE A 7 -4.15 -10.77 -8.68
C ILE A 7 -5.35 -10.00 -9.25
N SER A 8 -6.54 -10.60 -9.29
CA SER A 8 -7.75 -9.91 -9.77
C SER A 8 -8.11 -8.71 -8.92
N ARG A 9 -8.01 -8.81 -7.58
CA ARG A 9 -8.25 -7.67 -6.70
C ARG A 9 -7.20 -6.57 -6.89
N ALA A 10 -5.93 -6.94 -6.97
CA ALA A 10 -4.85 -5.98 -7.22
C ALA A 10 -5.09 -5.23 -8.54
N ARG A 11 -5.34 -5.97 -9.64
CA ARG A 11 -5.59 -5.36 -10.95
C ARG A 11 -6.81 -4.43 -10.94
N TYR A 12 -7.93 -4.89 -10.40
CA TYR A 12 -9.15 -4.07 -10.31
C TYR A 12 -8.91 -2.78 -9.52
N THR A 13 -8.16 -2.87 -8.42
CA THR A 13 -7.80 -1.71 -7.58
C THR A 13 -6.92 -0.73 -8.34
N GLU A 14 -5.91 -1.23 -9.03
CA GLU A 14 -4.99 -0.42 -9.84
C GLU A 14 -5.74 0.29 -10.99
N ASP A 15 -6.68 -0.39 -11.66
CA ASP A 15 -7.53 0.21 -12.69
C ASP A 15 -8.40 1.36 -12.14
N LEU A 16 -8.91 1.23 -10.92
CA LEU A 16 -9.66 2.30 -10.25
C LEU A 16 -8.74 3.46 -9.83
N LEU A 17 -7.54 3.15 -9.32
CA LEU A 17 -6.55 4.14 -8.93
C LEU A 17 -6.15 5.00 -10.14
N GLU A 18 -5.88 4.40 -11.30
CA GLU A 18 -5.53 5.13 -12.52
C GLU A 18 -6.63 6.09 -12.96
N ARG A 19 -7.89 5.71 -12.79
CA ARG A 19 -9.03 6.62 -13.04
C ARG A 19 -9.02 7.76 -12.03
N ALA A 20 -8.85 7.45 -10.75
CA ALA A 20 -8.80 8.46 -9.70
C ALA A 20 -7.66 9.48 -9.90
N VAL A 21 -6.46 9.02 -10.30
CA VAL A 21 -5.31 9.88 -10.63
C VAL A 21 -5.66 10.83 -11.77
N ARG A 22 -6.28 10.32 -12.84
CA ARG A 22 -6.76 11.14 -13.98
C ARG A 22 -7.80 12.18 -13.56
N HIS A 23 -8.57 11.91 -12.50
CA HIS A 23 -9.51 12.86 -11.90
C HIS A 23 -8.90 13.73 -10.79
N GLY A 24 -7.57 13.73 -10.64
CA GLY A 24 -6.85 14.64 -9.76
C GLY A 24 -6.51 14.08 -8.38
N ALA A 25 -6.71 12.78 -8.12
CA ALA A 25 -6.24 12.17 -6.89
C ALA A 25 -4.70 12.29 -6.78
N LYS A 26 -4.22 12.66 -5.58
CA LYS A 26 -2.79 12.88 -5.27
C LYS A 26 -2.26 11.99 -4.16
N GLN A 27 -3.13 11.19 -3.53
CA GLN A 27 -2.77 10.31 -2.42
C GLN A 27 -3.42 8.95 -2.62
N TYR A 28 -2.67 7.88 -2.31
CA TYR A 28 -3.15 6.51 -2.32
C TYR A 28 -2.81 5.84 -0.99
N ILE A 29 -3.83 5.38 -0.26
CA ILE A 29 -3.66 4.82 1.08
C ILE A 29 -3.98 3.32 1.04
N ILE A 30 -2.98 2.48 1.31
CA ILE A 30 -3.12 1.04 1.36
C ILE A 30 -3.22 0.61 2.83
N LEU A 31 -4.41 0.18 3.24
CA LEU A 31 -4.65 -0.29 4.61
C LEU A 31 -4.36 -1.79 4.71
N GLY A 32 -3.52 -2.17 5.69
CA GLY A 32 -3.02 -3.54 5.82
C GLY A 32 -2.12 -3.90 4.65
N ALA A 33 -1.19 -3.00 4.30
CA ALA A 33 -0.39 -3.11 3.08
C ALA A 33 0.42 -4.41 2.96
N GLY A 34 0.72 -5.10 4.07
CA GLY A 34 1.36 -6.40 4.07
C GLY A 34 2.65 -6.38 3.27
N MET A 35 2.70 -7.23 2.24
CA MET A 35 3.81 -7.31 1.27
C MET A 35 3.46 -6.73 -0.11
N ASP A 36 2.51 -5.78 -0.18
CA ASP A 36 2.23 -5.05 -1.42
C ASP A 36 3.51 -4.40 -1.96
N THR A 37 3.64 -4.41 -3.29
CA THR A 37 4.78 -3.90 -4.05
C THR A 37 4.35 -2.89 -5.11
N PHE A 38 3.10 -2.39 -5.06
CA PHE A 38 2.54 -1.41 -6.00
C PHE A 38 3.51 -0.27 -6.28
N ALA A 39 4.09 0.33 -5.24
CA ALA A 39 5.00 1.46 -5.38
C ALA A 39 6.29 1.14 -6.17
N PHE A 40 6.72 -0.12 -6.17
CA PHE A 40 7.87 -0.59 -6.93
C PHE A 40 7.49 -1.07 -8.34
N ARG A 41 6.25 -1.53 -8.52
CA ARG A 41 5.75 -2.06 -9.81
C ARG A 41 5.17 -1.00 -10.74
N ARG A 42 4.75 0.15 -10.22
CA ARG A 42 4.08 1.23 -10.98
C ARG A 42 4.75 2.60 -10.77
N PRO A 43 6.08 2.73 -10.98
CA PRO A 43 6.81 3.97 -10.75
C PRO A 43 6.18 5.18 -11.47
N GLU A 44 5.67 4.99 -12.69
CA GLU A 44 5.04 6.02 -13.52
C GLU A 44 3.75 6.60 -12.92
N ILE A 45 3.04 5.82 -12.11
CA ILE A 45 1.86 6.28 -11.36
C ILE A 45 2.31 6.94 -10.05
N VAL A 46 3.34 6.37 -9.41
CA VAL A 46 3.88 6.86 -8.14
C VAL A 46 4.46 8.25 -8.27
N GLU A 47 5.05 8.63 -9.41
CA GLU A 47 5.51 9.99 -9.69
C GLU A 47 4.39 11.05 -9.58
N GLN A 48 3.13 10.65 -9.74
CA GLN A 48 1.97 11.54 -9.72
C GLN A 48 1.21 11.53 -8.39
N LEU A 49 1.64 10.69 -7.43
CA LEU A 49 0.95 10.39 -6.19
C LEU A 49 1.89 10.40 -4.99
N ARG A 50 1.30 10.46 -3.80
CA ARG A 50 1.94 10.00 -2.55
C ARG A 50 1.29 8.70 -2.11
N VAL A 51 2.07 7.65 -1.93
CA VAL A 51 1.60 6.33 -1.51
C VAL A 51 1.85 6.15 -0.02
N PHE A 52 0.81 5.79 0.73
CA PHE A 52 0.87 5.56 2.16
C PHE A 52 0.54 4.10 2.45
N GLU A 53 1.53 3.34 2.91
CA GLU A 53 1.34 1.98 3.39
C GLU A 53 1.10 1.98 4.89
N VAL A 54 -0.11 1.61 5.30
CA VAL A 54 -0.50 1.59 6.70
C VAL A 54 -0.57 0.15 7.18
N ASP A 55 0.30 -0.22 8.12
CA ASP A 55 0.35 -1.58 8.66
C ASP A 55 1.05 -1.62 10.03
N PHE A 56 1.06 -2.79 10.65
CA PHE A 56 1.76 -3.06 11.89
C PHE A 56 3.28 -2.82 11.75
N PRO A 57 3.93 -2.23 12.76
CA PRO A 57 5.37 -2.00 12.76
C PRO A 57 6.17 -3.26 12.40
N ALA A 58 5.82 -4.41 12.97
CA ALA A 58 6.52 -5.67 12.72
C ALA A 58 6.47 -6.11 11.24
N THR A 59 5.31 -5.95 10.57
CA THR A 59 5.16 -6.26 9.15
C THR A 59 6.01 -5.32 8.29
N GLN A 60 6.01 -4.03 8.63
CA GLN A 60 6.78 -3.04 7.88
C GLN A 60 8.29 -3.23 8.06
N ASP A 61 8.75 -3.57 9.26
CA ASP A 61 10.17 -3.83 9.51
C ASP A 61 10.64 -5.06 8.73
N PHE A 62 9.81 -6.09 8.67
CA PHE A 62 10.08 -7.25 7.81
C PHE A 62 10.17 -6.84 6.34
N LYS A 63 9.20 -6.08 5.81
CA LYS A 63 9.24 -5.58 4.42
C LYS A 63 10.49 -4.74 4.14
N ARG A 64 10.82 -3.78 5.01
CA ARG A 64 12.00 -2.90 4.85
C ARG A 64 13.31 -3.68 4.80
N ARG A 65 13.46 -4.70 5.67
CA ARG A 65 14.63 -5.60 5.62
C ARG A 65 14.72 -6.32 4.28
N ARG A 66 13.61 -6.88 3.80
CA ARG A 66 13.56 -7.57 2.50
C ARG A 66 13.88 -6.65 1.33
N ILE A 67 13.39 -5.41 1.33
CA ILE A 67 13.72 -4.39 0.32
C ILE A 67 15.23 -4.12 0.31
N ALA A 68 15.82 -3.91 1.50
CA ALA A 68 17.25 -3.65 1.64
C ALA A 68 18.11 -4.84 1.17
N GLU A 69 17.73 -6.07 1.56
CA GLU A 69 18.41 -7.30 1.14
C GLU A 69 18.34 -7.52 -0.39
N LEU A 70 17.28 -7.05 -1.05
CA LEU A 70 17.12 -7.10 -2.50
C LEU A 70 17.82 -5.94 -3.22
N GLY A 71 18.39 -4.98 -2.49
CA GLY A 71 19.02 -3.78 -3.07
C GLY A 71 18.02 -2.86 -3.77
N TRP A 72 16.74 -2.89 -3.39
CA TRP A 72 15.71 -2.05 -4.00
C TRP A 72 15.75 -0.65 -3.39
N GLU A 73 15.73 0.36 -4.24
CA GLU A 73 15.56 1.75 -3.81
C GLU A 73 14.10 2.00 -3.46
N VAL A 74 13.88 2.62 -2.29
CA VAL A 74 12.53 3.00 -1.85
C VAL A 74 12.14 4.29 -2.58
N PRO A 75 11.02 4.30 -3.34
CA PRO A 75 10.55 5.52 -3.99
C PRO A 75 10.30 6.63 -2.98
N GLU A 76 10.71 7.86 -3.27
CA GLU A 76 10.52 9.02 -2.37
C GLU A 76 9.05 9.25 -1.99
N ALA A 77 8.16 8.98 -2.94
CA ALA A 77 6.71 9.09 -2.77
C ALA A 77 6.08 7.95 -1.94
N LEU A 78 6.84 6.93 -1.50
CA LEU A 78 6.36 5.84 -0.66
C LEU A 78 6.60 6.15 0.82
N HIS A 79 5.52 6.18 1.60
CA HIS A 79 5.53 6.46 3.02
C HIS A 79 4.97 5.28 3.82
N PHE A 80 5.77 4.75 4.74
CA PHE A 80 5.32 3.71 5.67
C PHE A 80 4.75 4.34 6.93
N ILE A 81 3.48 4.09 7.22
CA ILE A 81 2.77 4.64 8.38
C ILE A 81 2.50 3.51 9.38
N PRO A 82 3.25 3.41 10.49
CA PRO A 82 3.04 2.36 11.47
C PRO A 82 1.69 2.55 12.17
N SER A 83 0.88 1.49 12.26
CA SER A 83 -0.39 1.50 13.00
C SER A 83 -0.62 0.20 13.75
N THR A 84 -1.06 0.29 15.00
CA THR A 84 -1.41 -0.85 15.87
C THR A 84 -2.91 -1.19 15.82
N SER A 85 -3.73 -0.41 15.09
CA SER A 85 -5.16 -0.66 14.93
C SER A 85 -5.64 -0.25 13.54
N HIS A 86 -6.31 -1.17 12.85
CA HIS A 86 -6.98 -0.90 11.58
C HIS A 86 -8.13 0.13 11.71
N ARG A 87 -8.59 0.40 12.95
CA ARG A 87 -9.79 1.21 13.23
C ARG A 87 -9.56 2.73 13.28
N ARG A 88 -8.30 3.18 13.40
CA ARG A 88 -7.97 4.59 13.72
C ARG A 88 -7.30 5.39 12.60
N VAL A 89 -7.04 4.77 11.45
CA VAL A 89 -6.32 5.41 10.33
C VAL A 89 -7.16 6.49 9.63
N LEU A 90 -8.49 6.36 9.67
CA LEU A 90 -9.44 7.28 9.01
C LEU A 90 -9.59 8.65 9.71
N GLN A 91 -8.84 8.93 10.78
CA GLN A 91 -8.97 10.18 11.57
C GLN A 91 -7.75 11.12 11.44
N THR A 92 -6.78 10.82 10.58
CA THR A 92 -5.73 11.81 10.27
C THR A 92 -6.33 12.93 9.41
N PRO A 93 -6.22 14.21 9.83
CA PRO A 93 -6.70 15.32 9.02
C PRO A 93 -5.80 15.45 7.78
N SER A 94 -6.25 14.97 6.62
CA SER A 94 -5.69 15.34 5.33
C SER A 94 -6.50 16.50 4.76
N PRO A 95 -5.87 17.58 4.25
CA PRO A 95 -6.57 18.71 3.63
C PRO A 95 -7.18 18.38 2.25
N ALA A 96 -7.14 17.13 1.80
CA ALA A 96 -7.73 16.68 0.54
C ALA A 96 -8.64 15.46 0.78
N PRO A 97 -9.77 15.32 0.06
CA PRO A 97 -10.69 14.21 0.26
C PRO A 97 -9.97 12.87 0.00
N PRO A 98 -9.98 11.91 0.95
CA PRO A 98 -9.36 10.62 0.74
C PRO A 98 -10.22 9.81 -0.25
N LEU A 99 -9.72 9.63 -1.47
CA LEU A 99 -10.33 8.72 -2.43
C LEU A 99 -9.56 7.38 -2.39
N LEU A 100 -10.30 6.36 -1.98
CA LEU A 100 -9.94 4.94 -1.99
C LEU A 100 -8.98 4.48 -0.88
N ALA A 101 -9.53 4.29 0.32
CA ALA A 101 -8.96 3.35 1.30
C ALA A 101 -9.42 1.94 0.92
N LEU A 102 -8.62 1.21 0.13
CA LEU A 102 -8.89 -0.20 -0.11
C LEU A 102 -8.07 -1.05 0.86
N MET A 103 -8.78 -1.81 1.69
CA MET A 103 -8.19 -2.76 2.64
C MET A 103 -7.83 -4.04 1.88
N ILE A 104 -6.58 -4.15 1.40
CA ILE A 104 -6.08 -5.41 0.84
C ILE A 104 -5.70 -6.32 2.01
N MET A 105 -6.71 -6.96 2.60
CA MET A 105 -6.46 -8.03 3.57
C MET A 105 -5.96 -9.26 2.77
N PHE A 106 -4.65 -9.50 2.76
CA PHE A 106 -4.11 -10.80 2.37
C PHE A 106 -3.39 -11.44 3.56
N SER A 107 -4.03 -12.49 4.08
CA SER A 107 -3.50 -13.37 5.12
C SER A 107 -2.21 -14.04 4.63
N LEU A 108 -1.08 -13.66 5.23
CA LEU A 108 0.09 -14.52 5.39
C LEU A 108 0.44 -14.59 6.87
N THR A 109 -0.52 -15.02 7.70
CA THR A 109 -0.18 -15.56 9.02
C THR A 109 0.38 -16.98 8.86
N ARG A 110 1.67 -17.06 8.54
CA ARG A 110 2.56 -18.15 8.99
C ARG A 110 3.96 -17.59 9.20
N PHE A 111 4.17 -16.95 10.34
CA PHE A 111 5.48 -16.91 10.97
C PHE A 111 5.66 -18.25 11.72
N PRO A 112 6.64 -19.10 11.39
CA PRO A 112 7.08 -20.10 12.35
C PRO A 112 7.80 -19.40 13.51
N LYS A 113 7.65 -19.97 14.71
CA LYS A 113 8.38 -19.56 15.92
C LYS A 113 9.88 -19.81 15.77
#